data_AF-D1W674-F1
#
_entry.id   AF-D1W674-F1
#
_cell.length_a   1.000
_cell.length_b   1.000
_cell.length_c   1.000
_cell.angle_alpha   90.00
_cell.angle_beta   90.00
_cell.angle_gamma   90.00
#
_symmetry.space_group_name_H-M   'P 1'
#
loop_
_entity.id
_entity.type
_entity.pdbx_description
1 polymer ?
#
loop_
_entity_poly.entity_id
_entity_poly.type
_entity_poly.pdbx_seq_one_letter_code
_entity_poly.pdbx_strand_id
1 'polypeptide(L)'
;MGITKVGRMKKILFLFFVLMSLTGCKTVKFVPVPEYHTLYKTRVDTVQLCDSIYFRDSVFIAAKGDTVYLTKMHWRERFRNVYHVKADTVMQLDSIRVPYPVEKQLTKWQRWKMNAGGWAMGAVAVLVILVILKATKMVHKIV
;
A
#
# COMPACT_ATOMS: atom_id res chain seq x y z
N MET A 1 -39.67 -35.75 -45.64
CA MET A 1 -39.53 -34.35 -45.16
C MET A 1 -38.94 -34.20 -43.73
N GLY A 2 -38.48 -35.28 -43.07
CA GLY A 2 -38.04 -35.25 -41.66
C GLY A 2 -36.54 -35.10 -41.40
N ILE A 3 -35.67 -35.50 -42.33
CA ILE A 3 -34.21 -35.56 -42.11
C ILE A 3 -33.56 -34.17 -42.11
N THR A 4 -34.09 -33.23 -42.90
CA THR A 4 -33.57 -31.86 -42.99
C THR A 4 -33.91 -30.97 -41.78
N LYS A 5 -34.98 -31.28 -41.04
CA LYS A 5 -35.35 -30.55 -39.81
C LYS A 5 -34.42 -30.88 -38.63
N VAL A 6 -34.03 -32.14 -38.47
CA VAL A 6 -33.15 -32.59 -37.37
C VAL A 6 -31.76 -31.97 -37.47
N GLY A 7 -31.21 -31.90 -38.69
CA GLY A 7 -29.92 -31.23 -38.94
C GLY A 7 -29.95 -29.72 -38.66
N ARG A 8 -31.08 -29.06 -38.91
CA ARG A 8 -31.25 -27.62 -38.65
C ARG A 8 -31.33 -27.31 -37.15
N MET A 9 -32.02 -28.14 -36.37
CA MET A 9 -32.08 -28.01 -34.91
C MET A 9 -30.71 -28.22 -34.25
N LYS A 10 -29.93 -29.21 -34.71
CA LYS A 10 -28.55 -29.42 -34.21
C LYS A 10 -27.63 -28.22 -34.46
N LYS A 11 -27.73 -27.57 -35.63
CA LYS A 11 -26.96 -26.35 -35.95
C LYS A 11 -27.33 -25.16 -35.07
N ILE A 12 -28.61 -24.99 -34.77
CA ILE A 12 -29.10 -23.91 -33.87
C ILE A 12 -28.62 -24.15 -32.44
N LEU A 13 -28.70 -25.40 -31.97
CA LEU A 13 -28.22 -25.78 -30.63
C LEU A 13 -26.70 -25.54 -30.49
N PHE A 14 -25.94 -25.89 -31.52
CA PHE A 14 -24.49 -25.66 -31.56
C PHE A 14 -24.15 -24.17 -31.56
N LEU A 15 -24.88 -23.35 -32.33
CA LEU A 15 -24.71 -21.90 -32.36
C LEU A 15 -25.00 -21.26 -30.99
N PHE A 16 -26.05 -21.73 -30.31
CA PHE A 16 -26.40 -21.25 -28.97
C PHE A 16 -25.31 -21.59 -27.94
N PHE A 17 -24.76 -22.80 -28.01
CA PHE A 17 -23.67 -23.24 -27.13
C PHE A 17 -22.39 -22.41 -27.34
N VAL A 18 -22.07 -22.07 -28.59
CA VAL A 18 -20.96 -21.17 -28.92
C VAL A 18 -21.21 -19.78 -28.33
N LEU A 19 -22.39 -19.19 -28.54
CA LEU A 19 -22.74 -17.87 -27.98
C LEU A 19 -22.60 -17.79 -26.45
N MET A 20 -22.97 -18.85 -25.72
CA MET A 20 -22.84 -18.93 -24.26
C MET A 20 -21.39 -19.03 -23.77
N SER A 21 -20.49 -19.64 -24.56
CA SER A 21 -19.06 -19.71 -24.23
C SER A 21 -18.32 -18.37 -24.40
N LEU A 22 -18.85 -17.44 -25.21
CA LEU A 22 -18.27 -16.11 -25.40
C LEU A 22 -18.68 -15.10 -24.31
N THR A 23 -19.72 -15.38 -23.53
CA THR A 23 -20.20 -14.53 -22.42
C THR A 23 -19.53 -14.86 -21.08
N GLY A 24 -18.23 -15.15 -21.10
CA GLY A 24 -17.46 -15.42 -19.88
C GLY A 24 -17.39 -14.17 -18.98
N CYS A 25 -17.95 -14.29 -17.77
CA CYS A 25 -17.91 -13.24 -16.75
C CYS A 25 -16.47 -13.09 -16.23
N LYS A 26 -15.72 -12.10 -16.74
CA LYS A 26 -14.38 -11.79 -16.26
C LYS A 26 -14.48 -11.05 -14.92
N THR A 27 -14.24 -11.79 -13.83
CA THR A 27 -14.19 -11.32 -12.45
C THR A 27 -13.18 -10.19 -12.25
N VAL A 28 -13.43 -9.34 -11.25
CA VAL A 28 -12.56 -8.21 -10.88
C VAL A 28 -11.22 -8.74 -10.38
N LYS A 29 -10.12 -8.13 -10.82
CA LYS A 29 -8.78 -8.47 -10.33
C LYS A 29 -8.48 -7.65 -9.08
N PHE A 30 -8.20 -8.32 -7.97
CA PHE A 30 -7.73 -7.69 -6.75
C PHE A 30 -6.20 -7.56 -6.80
N VAL A 31 -5.68 -6.37 -6.52
CA VAL A 31 -4.24 -6.13 -6.40
C VAL A 31 -3.88 -6.11 -4.92
N PRO A 32 -3.00 -7.00 -4.45
CA PRO A 32 -2.50 -6.93 -3.09
C PRO A 32 -1.53 -5.75 -2.95
N VAL A 33 -1.81 -4.85 -2.02
CA VAL A 33 -0.91 -3.73 -1.67
C VAL A 33 0.19 -4.23 -0.73
N PRO A 34 1.47 -3.91 -0.96
CA PRO A 34 2.54 -4.19 -0.01
C PRO A 34 2.45 -3.26 1.22
N GLU A 35 2.55 -3.82 2.41
CA GLU A 35 2.63 -3.06 3.67
C GLU A 35 4.09 -2.72 4.02
N TYR A 36 4.29 -1.55 4.61
CA TYR A 36 5.56 -1.14 5.21
C TYR A 36 5.35 -1.06 6.73
N HIS A 37 5.99 -1.96 7.49
CA HIS A 37 5.97 -1.91 8.95
C HIS A 37 7.19 -1.12 9.43
N THR A 38 6.98 0.09 9.94
CA THR A 38 8.02 0.79 10.70
C THR A 38 8.00 0.27 12.13
N LEU A 39 8.76 -0.80 12.38
CA LEU A 39 8.97 -1.31 13.74
C LEU A 39 9.92 -0.36 14.48
N TYR A 40 9.38 0.48 15.37
CA TYR A 40 10.22 1.24 16.30
C TYR A 40 10.54 0.38 17.52
N LYS A 41 11.62 -0.40 17.45
CA LYS A 41 12.18 -1.09 18.62
C LYS A 41 13.06 -0.12 19.39
N THR A 42 12.48 0.67 20.29
CA THR A 42 13.27 1.31 21.34
C THR A 42 13.83 0.25 22.27
N ARG A 43 15.16 0.09 22.30
CA ARG A 43 15.87 -0.64 23.34
C ARG A 43 15.71 0.14 24.65
N VAL A 44 14.69 -0.18 25.44
CA VAL A 44 14.44 0.50 26.72
C VAL A 44 15.50 0.10 27.77
N ASP A 45 16.12 -1.08 27.61
CA ASP A 45 17.05 -1.67 28.56
C ASP A 45 18.31 -0.83 28.85
N THR A 46 18.70 0.07 27.93
CA THR A 46 19.96 0.84 28.08
C THR A 46 19.79 2.16 28.81
N VAL A 47 18.56 2.67 28.96
CA VAL A 47 18.32 4.03 29.48
C VAL A 47 18.48 4.11 31.00
N GLN A 48 18.41 2.98 31.70
CA GLN A 48 18.35 2.93 33.17
C GLN A 48 19.54 2.23 33.84
N LEU A 49 20.66 2.10 33.13
CA LEU A 49 21.92 1.63 33.72
C LEU A 49 22.58 2.79 34.48
N CYS A 50 22.30 2.88 35.77
CA CYS A 50 22.98 3.80 36.68
C CYS A 50 24.02 3.04 37.51
N ASP A 51 25.29 3.20 37.16
CA ASP A 51 26.42 2.70 37.95
C ASP A 51 26.87 3.81 38.93
N SER A 52 26.78 3.53 40.23
CA SER A 52 27.23 4.46 41.27
C SER A 52 28.45 3.90 42.00
N ILE A 53 29.40 4.79 42.33
CA ILE A 53 30.62 4.44 43.05
C ILE A 53 30.72 5.37 44.25
N TYR A 54 30.75 4.80 45.45
CA TYR A 54 30.94 5.54 46.69
C TYR A 54 32.37 5.40 47.17
N PHE A 55 32.96 6.53 47.53
CA PHE A 55 34.30 6.64 48.11
C PHE A 55 34.16 7.07 49.57
N ARG A 56 34.80 6.34 50.49
CA ARG A 56 34.89 6.72 51.89
C ARG A 56 36.33 6.66 52.34
N ASP A 57 36.88 7.84 52.62
CA ASP A 57 38.24 7.99 53.11
C ASP A 57 38.18 8.38 54.59
N SER A 58 38.88 7.62 55.43
CA SER A 58 39.03 7.94 56.85
C SER A 58 40.50 8.04 57.22
N VAL A 59 40.82 9.07 58.00
CA VAL A 59 42.17 9.29 58.51
C VAL A 59 42.07 9.35 60.02
N PHE A 60 42.78 8.43 60.67
CA PHE A 60 42.90 8.40 62.13
C PHE A 60 44.30 8.89 62.53
N ILE A 61 44.34 9.81 63.49
CA ILE A 61 45.57 10.40 63.99
C ILE A 61 45.62 10.16 65.50
N ALA A 62 46.70 9.54 65.96
CA ALA A 62 46.97 9.36 67.38
C ALA A 62 48.36 9.91 67.71
N ALA A 63 48.43 10.80 68.71
CA ALA A 63 49.69 11.36 69.19
C ALA A 63 50.06 10.73 70.54
N LYS A 64 51.34 10.36 70.70
CA LYS A 64 51.89 9.89 71.98
C LYS A 64 53.26 10.52 72.19
N GLY A 65 53.31 11.54 73.04
CA GLY A 65 54.52 12.34 73.24
C GLY A 65 54.94 13.02 71.94
N ASP A 66 56.19 12.85 71.55
CA ASP A 66 56.77 13.47 70.35
C ASP A 66 56.42 12.73 69.04
N THR A 67 55.79 11.55 69.12
CA THR A 67 55.49 10.72 67.96
C THR A 67 54.02 10.79 67.57
N VAL A 68 53.74 11.00 66.28
CA VAL A 68 52.38 11.01 65.71
C VAL A 68 52.20 9.80 64.78
N TYR A 69 51.18 9.00 65.06
CA TYR A 69 50.76 7.89 64.22
C TYR A 69 49.60 8.32 63.34
N LEU A 70 49.73 8.10 62.04
CA LEU A 70 48.72 8.44 61.04
C LEU A 70 48.31 7.18 60.29
N THR A 71 47.04 6.82 60.39
CA THR A 71 46.44 5.67 59.71
C THR A 71 45.43 6.16 58.69
N LYS A 72 45.68 5.92 57.40
CA LYS A 72 44.74 6.22 56.30
C LYS A 72 44.05 4.95 55.86
N MET A 73 42.73 5.01 55.74
CA MET A 73 41.88 3.93 55.26
C MET A 73 41.06 4.46 54.08
N HIS A 74 41.10 3.74 52.96
CA HIS A 74 40.39 4.08 51.73
C HIS A 74 39.44 2.93 51.37
N TRP A 75 38.14 3.23 51.28
CA TRP A 75 37.11 2.26 50.92
C TRP A 75 36.45 2.67 49.60
N ARG A 76 36.28 1.70 48.70
CA ARG A 76 35.60 1.86 47.41
C ARG A 76 34.50 0.83 47.29
N GLU A 77 33.25 1.28 47.27
CA GLU A 77 32.09 0.42 47.06
C GLU A 77 31.45 0.75 45.71
N ARG A 78 31.17 -0.29 44.93
CA ARG A 78 30.50 -0.18 43.62
C ARG A 78 29.12 -0.80 43.73
N PHE A 79 28.09 -0.03 43.39
CA PHE A 79 26.72 -0.52 43.31
C PHE A 79 26.23 -0.42 41.87
N ARG A 80 25.66 -1.52 41.39
CA ARG A 80 25.06 -1.63 40.06
C ARG A 80 23.55 -1.81 40.22
N ASN A 81 22.79 -0.77 39.96
CA ASN A 81 21.34 -0.82 40.02
C ASN A 81 20.81 -1.08 38.61
N VAL A 82 20.29 -2.29 38.37
CA VAL A 82 19.65 -2.66 37.11
C VAL A 82 18.14 -2.59 37.31
N TYR A 83 17.52 -1.51 36.86
CA TYR A 83 16.06 -1.42 36.82
C TYR A 83 15.57 -2.09 35.53
N HIS A 84 14.99 -3.29 35.66
CA HIS A 84 14.28 -3.92 34.56
C HIS A 84 12.87 -3.35 34.48
N VAL A 85 12.68 -2.25 33.76
CA VAL A 85 11.32 -1.87 33.36
C VAL A 85 10.88 -2.85 32.29
N LYS A 86 10.03 -3.81 32.68
CA LYS A 86 9.23 -4.58 31.72
C LYS A 86 8.32 -3.59 31.02
N ALA A 87 8.77 -3.08 29.88
CA ALA A 87 7.90 -2.40 28.93
C ALA A 87 7.03 -3.48 28.27
N ASP A 88 6.04 -3.96 29.02
CA ASP A 88 5.02 -4.83 28.48
C ASP A 88 4.17 -3.97 27.53
N THR A 89 4.09 -4.37 26.28
CA THR A 89 3.24 -3.80 25.21
C THR A 89 3.77 -2.54 24.53
N VAL A 90 4.69 -2.72 23.57
CA VAL A 90 4.65 -1.87 22.37
C VAL A 90 3.37 -2.24 21.64
N MET A 91 2.40 -1.33 21.56
CA MET A 91 1.16 -1.54 20.82
C MET A 91 1.50 -1.79 19.35
N GLN A 92 1.54 -3.07 18.98
CA GLN A 92 1.70 -3.48 17.59
C GLN A 92 0.37 -3.24 16.89
N LEU A 93 0.29 -2.12 16.16
CA LEU A 93 -0.86 -1.79 15.35
C LEU A 93 -0.75 -2.53 14.02
N ASP A 94 -1.31 -3.74 13.98
CA ASP A 94 -1.44 -4.52 12.76
C ASP A 94 -2.58 -3.90 11.92
N SER A 95 -2.25 -3.35 10.74
CA SER A 95 -3.25 -2.89 9.79
C SER A 95 -3.93 -4.08 9.14
N ILE A 96 -5.26 -4.19 9.26
CA ILE A 96 -6.03 -5.21 8.54
C ILE A 96 -6.30 -4.70 7.11
N ARG A 97 -5.87 -5.45 6.09
CA ARG A 97 -6.05 -5.06 4.68
C ARG A 97 -7.50 -5.24 4.23
N VAL A 98 -8.06 -4.22 3.59
CA VAL A 98 -9.26 -4.33 2.76
C VAL A 98 -8.83 -4.34 1.29
N PRO A 99 -9.05 -5.44 0.53
CA PRO A 99 -8.75 -5.47 -0.89
C PRO A 99 -9.72 -4.52 -1.62
N TYR A 100 -9.19 -3.50 -2.29
CA TYR A 100 -10.02 -2.60 -3.09
C TYR A 100 -10.14 -3.12 -4.54
N PRO A 101 -11.34 -2.99 -5.14
CA PRO A 101 -11.54 -3.36 -6.53
C PRO A 101 -10.81 -2.36 -7.43
N VAL A 102 -9.94 -2.86 -8.32
CA VAL A 102 -9.30 -2.02 -9.33
C VAL A 102 -10.26 -1.84 -10.50
N GLU A 103 -10.41 -0.58 -10.95
CA GLU A 103 -11.18 -0.27 -12.16
C GLU A 103 -10.68 -1.11 -13.34
N LYS A 104 -11.58 -1.88 -13.91
CA LYS A 104 -11.26 -2.82 -14.98
C LYS A 104 -10.92 -2.04 -16.24
N GLN A 105 -9.67 -2.16 -16.70
CA GLN A 105 -9.29 -1.61 -18.00
C GLN A 105 -10.23 -2.15 -19.10
N LEU A 106 -10.69 -1.26 -20.00
CA LEU A 106 -11.52 -1.66 -21.13
C LEU A 106 -10.81 -2.74 -21.93
N THR A 107 -11.51 -3.84 -22.18
CA THR A 107 -11.00 -4.89 -23.06
C THR A 107 -10.74 -4.35 -24.46
N LYS A 108 -9.80 -4.96 -25.19
CA LYS A 108 -9.44 -4.53 -26.56
C LYS A 108 -10.68 -4.37 -27.46
N TRP A 109 -11.66 -5.26 -27.33
CA TRP A 109 -12.92 -5.21 -28.08
C TRP A 109 -13.85 -4.06 -27.66
N GLN A 110 -14.00 -3.82 -26.35
CA GLN A 110 -14.77 -2.67 -25.86
C GLN A 110 -14.13 -1.35 -26.28
N ARG A 111 -12.81 -1.27 -26.23
CA ARG A 111 -12.04 -0.11 -26.72
C ARG A 111 -12.24 0.09 -28.21
N TRP A 112 -12.25 -0.99 -28.99
CA TRP A 112 -12.54 -0.93 -30.43
C TRP A 112 -13.96 -0.41 -30.71
N LYS A 113 -14.98 -0.88 -30.00
CA LYS A 113 -16.36 -0.35 -30.12
C LYS A 113 -16.47 1.12 -29.73
N MET A 114 -15.80 1.52 -28.64
CA MET A 114 -15.76 2.91 -28.18
C MET A 114 -15.08 3.81 -29.23
N ASN A 115 -13.98 3.35 -29.80
CA ASN A 115 -13.30 4.04 -30.88
C ASN A 115 -14.19 4.15 -32.12
N ALA A 116 -14.88 3.07 -32.53
CA ALA A 116 -15.80 3.11 -33.66
C ALA A 116 -16.93 4.16 -33.47
N GLY A 117 -17.45 4.29 -32.25
CA GLY A 117 -18.39 5.37 -31.90
C GLY A 117 -17.78 6.77 -32.01
N GLY A 118 -16.54 6.95 -31.56
CA GLY A 118 -15.80 8.21 -31.71
C GLY A 118 -15.56 8.60 -33.18
N TRP A 119 -15.21 7.63 -34.03
CA TRP A 119 -15.06 7.83 -35.47
C TRP A 119 -16.39 8.21 -36.15
N ALA A 120 -17.49 7.58 -35.73
CA ALA A 120 -18.83 7.92 -36.24
C ALA A 120 -19.24 9.35 -35.87
N MET A 121 -19.02 9.77 -34.62
CA MET A 121 -19.28 11.15 -34.19
C MET A 121 -18.41 12.16 -34.95
N GLY A 122 -17.13 11.83 -35.19
CA GLY A 122 -16.24 12.66 -36.01
C GLY A 122 -16.73 12.83 -37.44
N ALA A 123 -17.18 11.75 -38.09
CA ALA A 123 -17.72 11.81 -39.45
C ALA A 123 -18.98 12.69 -39.54
N VAL A 124 -19.89 12.58 -38.57
CA VAL A 124 -21.10 13.42 -38.51
C VAL A 124 -20.73 14.90 -38.35
N ALA A 125 -19.77 15.23 -37.47
CA ALA A 125 -19.33 16.60 -37.28
C ALA A 125 -18.76 17.23 -38.56
N VAL A 126 -17.96 16.48 -39.33
CA VAL A 126 -17.41 16.95 -40.61
C VAL A 126 -18.51 17.20 -41.64
N LEU A 127 -19.51 16.32 -41.73
CA LEU A 127 -20.63 16.50 -42.65
C LEU A 127 -21.43 17.78 -42.34
N VAL A 128 -21.69 18.06 -41.07
CA VAL A 128 -22.39 19.29 -40.65
C VAL A 128 -21.61 20.54 -41.07
N ILE A 129 -20.29 20.55 -40.86
CA ILE A 129 -19.42 21.67 -41.26
C ILE A 129 -19.47 21.88 -42.78
N LEU A 130 -19.42 20.80 -43.56
CA LEU A 130 -19.50 20.89 -45.03
C LEU A 130 -20.83 21.46 -45.52
N VAL A 131 -21.94 21.11 -44.87
CA VAL A 131 -23.27 21.67 -45.18
C VAL A 131 -23.30 23.17 -44.91
N ILE A 132 -22.77 23.62 -43.78
CA ILE A 132 -22.71 25.05 -43.42
C ILE A 132 -21.83 25.83 -44.41
N LEU A 133 -20.67 25.29 -44.78
CA LEU A 133 -19.79 25.92 -45.77
C LEU A 133 -20.42 25.99 -47.17
N LYS A 134 -21.18 24.97 -47.57
CA LYS A 134 -21.95 25.02 -48.82
C LYS A 134 -23.07 26.06 -48.76
N ALA A 135 -23.80 26.13 -47.65
CA ALA A 135 -24.89 27.10 -47.48
C ALA A 135 -24.36 28.53 -47.54
N THR A 136 -23.28 28.84 -46.82
CA THR A 136 -22.64 30.17 -46.84
C THR A 136 -22.10 30.54 -48.22
N LYS A 137 -21.48 29.60 -48.96
CA LYS A 137 -21.06 29.83 -50.35
C LYS A 137 -22.24 30.02 -51.32
N MET A 138 -23.34 29.30 -51.13
CA MET A 138 -24.55 29.47 -51.95
C MET A 138 -25.16 30.85 -51.74
N VAL A 139 -25.25 31.31 -50.49
CA VAL A 139 -25.73 32.67 -50.16
C VAL A 139 -24.84 33.75 -50.78
N HIS A 140 -23.51 33.61 -50.67
CA HIS A 140 -22.58 34.58 -51.26
C HIS A 140 -22.60 34.59 -52.80
N LYS A 141 -23.06 33.52 -53.45
CA LYS A 141 -23.18 33.46 -54.92
C LYS A 141 -24.51 34.02 -55.44
N ILE A 142 -25.50 34.17 -54.56
CA ILE A 142 -26.85 34.65 -54.87
C ILE A 142 -26.96 36.16 -54.66
N VAL A 143 -26.17 36.74 -53.74
CA VAL A 143 -25.99 38.19 -53.56
C VAL A 143 -25.00 38.72 -54.61
#